data_AF-K1TWA9-F1
#
_entry.id   AF-K1TWA9-F1
#
_cell.length_a   1.000
_cell.length_b   1.000
_cell.length_c   1.000
_cell.angle_alpha   90.00
_cell.angle_beta   90.00
_cell.angle_gamma   90.00
#
_symmetry.space_group_name_H-M   'P 1'
#
loop_
_entity.id
_entity.type
_entity.pdbx_description
1 polymer ?
#
loop_
_entity_poly.entity_id
_entity_poly.type
_entity_poly.pdbx_seq_one_letter_code
_entity_poly.pdbx_strand_id
1 'polypeptide(L)' 'MFLLQMTNNQEIGSVNITDSEIFFTNKDNSQMYKTGVINDPELVDRLYKAGATFSTEITEEMSPIVYLLLGY' A
#
# COMPACT_ATOMS: atom_id res chain seq x y z
N MET A 1 2.95 -9.26 -12.93
CA MET A 1 3.60 -8.48 -11.85
C MET A 1 2.52 -7.86 -10.98
N PHE A 2 2.37 -8.34 -9.74
CA PHE A 2 1.15 -8.12 -8.93
C PHE A 2 0.93 -6.65 -8.50
N LEU A 3 2.00 -5.94 -8.11
CA LEU A 3 1.92 -4.52 -7.70
C LEU A 3 1.35 -3.62 -8.79
N LEU A 4 1.88 -3.72 -10.02
CA LEU A 4 1.46 -2.90 -11.15
C LEU A 4 0.00 -3.16 -11.55
N GLN A 5 -0.46 -4.41 -11.42
CA GLN A 5 -1.85 -4.77 -11.68
C GLN A 5 -2.79 -4.07 -10.67
N MET A 6 -2.48 -4.18 -9.37
CA MET A 6 -3.27 -3.50 -8.31
C MET A 6 -3.22 -1.97 -8.45
N THR A 7 -2.07 -1.43 -8.88
CA THR A 7 -1.90 0.01 -9.16
C THR A 7 -2.80 0.45 -10.30
N ASN A 8 -2.80 -0.27 -11.42
CA ASN A 8 -3.64 0.03 -12.58
C ASN A 8 -5.14 -0.09 -12.27
N ASN A 9 -5.51 -1.04 -11.41
CA ASN A 9 -6.88 -1.23 -10.95
C ASN A 9 -7.31 -0.22 -9.89
N GLN A 10 -6.41 0.66 -9.40
CA GLN A 10 -6.67 1.59 -8.29
C GLN A 10 -7.13 0.87 -7.01
N GLU A 11 -6.59 -0.33 -6.81
CA GLU A 11 -6.89 -1.23 -5.69
C GLU A 11 -5.82 -1.17 -4.59
N ILE A 12 -4.79 -0.32 -4.75
CA ILE A 12 -3.79 -0.08 -3.69
C ILE A 12 -4.33 0.90 -2.66
N GLY A 13 -4.12 0.57 -1.39
CA GLY A 13 -4.40 1.45 -0.26
C GLY A 13 -3.15 2.19 0.17
N SER A 14 -2.22 1.44 0.77
CA SER A 14 -0.97 1.99 1.30
C SER A 14 0.23 1.30 0.67
N VAL A 15 1.33 2.03 0.54
CA VAL A 15 2.60 1.49 0.03
C VAL A 15 3.76 2.00 0.88
N ASN A 16 4.68 1.09 1.16
CA ASN A 16 5.94 1.35 1.82
C ASN A 16 7.07 0.77 0.97
N ILE A 17 8.05 1.60 0.66
CA ILE A 17 9.19 1.24 -0.17
C ILE A 17 10.42 1.24 0.73
N THR A 18 11.07 0.09 0.82
CA THR A 18 12.36 -0.09 1.51
C THR A 18 13.47 -0.27 0.48
N ASP A 19 14.71 -0.37 0.93
CA ASP A 19 15.87 -0.53 0.06
C ASP A 19 15.85 -1.82 -0.79
N SER A 20 15.14 -2.86 -0.35
CA SER A 20 15.15 -4.19 -1.00
C SER A 20 13.76 -4.71 -1.35
N GLU A 21 12.73 -4.25 -0.64
CA GLU A 21 11.36 -4.76 -0.79
C GLU A 21 10.34 -3.62 -0.78
N ILE A 22 9.19 -3.88 -1.40
CA ILE A 22 8.04 -2.98 -1.43
C ILE A 22 6.88 -3.72 -0.76
N PHE A 23 6.35 -3.12 0.30
CA PHE A 23 5.18 -3.59 1.02
C PHE A 23 3.99 -2.74 0.60
N PHE A 24 2.86 -3.37 0.31
CA PHE A 24 1.65 -2.63 -0.06
C PHE A 24 0.40 -3.34 0.39
N THR A 25 -0.66 -2.59 0.61
CA THR A 25 -1.98 -3.10 0.98
C THR A 25 -2.98 -2.89 -0.15
N ASN A 26 -4.07 -3.64 -0.11
CA ASN A 26 -5.25 -3.27 -0.87
C ASN A 26 -5.92 -2.02 -0.27
N LYS A 27 -6.83 -1.41 -1.02
CA LYS A 27 -7.56 -0.19 -0.64
C LYS A 27 -8.27 -0.28 0.71
N ASP A 28 -8.74 -1.48 1.04
CA ASP A 28 -9.43 -1.76 2.31
C ASP A 28 -8.48 -2.07 3.48
N ASN A 29 -7.16 -2.07 3.25
CA ASN A 29 -6.12 -2.50 4.19
C ASN A 29 -6.36 -3.89 4.81
N SER A 30 -7.16 -4.73 4.16
CA SER A 30 -7.51 -6.07 4.64
C SER A 30 -6.48 -7.12 4.26
N GLN A 31 -5.69 -6.88 3.21
CA GLN A 31 -4.64 -7.78 2.75
C GLN A 31 -3.36 -6.99 2.49
N MET A 32 -2.26 -7.52 3.02
CA MET A 32 -0.91 -7.01 2.79
C MET A 32 -0.17 -7.93 1.83
N TYR A 33 0.53 -7.33 0.89
CA TYR A 33 1.35 -7.98 -0.11
C TYR A 33 2.77 -7.42 -0.05
N LYS A 34 3.72 -8.22 -0.51
CA LYS A 34 5.11 -7.80 -0.66
C LYS A 34 5.66 -8.19 -2.01
N THR A 35 6.57 -7.36 -2.53
CA THR A 35 7.28 -7.62 -3.77
C THR A 35 8.71 -7.10 -3.66
N GLY A 36 9.62 -7.60 -4.50
CA GLY A 36 10.99 -7.07 -4.55
C GLY A 36 11.04 -5.66 -5.14
N VAL A 37 12.13 -4.94 -4.92
CA VAL A 37 12.35 -3.64 -5.56
C VAL A 37 12.26 -3.73 -7.07
N ILE A 38 11.63 -2.71 -7.64
CA ILE A 38 11.39 -2.57 -9.07
C ILE A 38 12.19 -1.37 -9.54
N ASN A 39 13.05 -1.56 -10.53
CA ASN A 39 13.79 -0.46 -11.16
C ASN A 39 12.87 0.30 -12.11
N ASP A 40 11.94 1.08 -11.54
CA ASP A 40 11.01 1.87 -12.31
C ASP A 40 10.92 3.30 -11.76
N PRO A 41 11.42 4.31 -12.50
CA PRO A 41 11.48 5.69 -12.04
C PRO A 41 10.10 6.33 -11.92
N GLU A 42 9.08 5.81 -12.60
CA GLU A 42 7.71 6.32 -12.55
C GLU A 42 6.82 5.55 -11.58
N LEU A 43 7.38 4.58 -10.83
CA LEU A 43 6.60 3.75 -9.91
C LEU A 43 5.88 4.59 -8.86
N VAL A 44 6.59 5.54 -8.26
CA VAL A 44 6.04 6.44 -7.24
C VAL A 44 4.90 7.28 -7.83
N ASP A 45 5.06 7.82 -9.03
CA ASP A 45 4.04 8.62 -9.70
C ASP A 45 2.78 7.80 -10.03
N ARG A 46 2.94 6.56 -10.51
CA ARG A 46 1.81 5.66 -10.80
C ARG A 46 1.07 5.23 -9.54
N LEU A 47 1.80 4.91 -8.47
CA LEU A 47 1.22 4.60 -7.17
C LEU A 47 0.45 5.80 -6.63
N TYR A 48 1.02 7.00 -6.73
CA TYR A 48 0.35 8.25 -6.34
C TYR A 48 -0.94 8.48 -7.14
N LYS A 49 -0.89 8.32 -8.48
CA LYS A 49 -2.05 8.42 -9.37
C LYS A 49 -3.12 7.35 -9.09
N ALA A 50 -2.72 6.17 -8.62
CA ALA A 50 -3.63 5.12 -8.21
C ALA A 50 -4.36 5.41 -6.88
N GLY A 51 -3.93 6.44 -6.15
CA GLY A 51 -4.46 6.79 -4.82
C GLY A 51 -3.74 6.08 -3.68
N ALA A 52 -2.54 5.54 -3.92
CA ALA A 52 -1.74 4.93 -2.87
C ALA A 52 -1.25 5.98 -1.87
N THR A 53 -1.39 5.67 -0.58
CA THR A 53 -0.81 6.45 0.50
C THR A 53 0.60 5.95 0.79
N PHE A 54 1.58 6.84 0.72
CA PHE A 54 2.97 6.50 1.06
C PHE A 54 3.21 6.71 2.53
N SER A 55 3.53 5.63 3.25
CA SER A 55 3.89 5.69 4.66
C SER A 55 5.37 5.39 4.83
N THR A 56 6.09 6.27 5.53
CA THR A 56 7.52 6.12 5.84
C THR A 56 7.78 5.32 7.12
N GLU A 57 6.75 5.07 7.92
CA GLU A 57 6.76 4.19 9.08
C GLU A 57 5.74 3.08 8.86
N ILE A 58 6.16 1.82 9.02
CA ILE A 58 5.21 0.74 9.35
C ILE A 58 4.90 0.90 10.84
N THR A 59 4.28 2.01 11.23
CA THR A 59 3.48 1.96 12.44
C THR A 59 2.28 1.11 12.06
N GLU A 60 2.10 -0.02 12.74
CA GLU A 60 0.85 -0.78 12.73
C GLU A 60 -0.23 0.11 13.34
N GLU A 61 -0.62 1.18 12.64
CA GLU A 61 -1.75 2.00 12.99
C GLU A 61 -2.97 1.12 12.74
N MET A 62 -3.42 0.47 13.83
CA MET A 62 -4.68 -0.25 13.87
C MET A 62 -5.71 0.60 13.12
N SER A 63 -6.25 0.05 12.03
CA SER A 63 -7.15 0.79 11.16
C SER A 63 -8.23 1.50 12.01
N PRO A 64 -8.51 2.80 11.79
CA PRO A 64 -9.52 3.55 12.53
C PRO A 64 -10.89 2.86 12.57
N ILE A 65 -11.18 2.04 11.55
CA ILE A 65 -12.41 1.25 11.42
C ILE A 65 -12.50 0.16 12.50
N VAL A 66 -11.38 -0.44 12.93
CA VAL A 66 -11.36 -1.45 14.00
C VAL A 66 -11.81 -0.83 15.32
N TYR A 67 -11.45 0.43 15.57
CA TYR A 67 -11.95 1.19 16.72
C TYR A 67 -13.46 1.48 16.64
N LEU A 68 -14.01 1.63 15.44
CA LEU A 68 -15.46 1.84 15.25
C LEU A 68 -16.26 0.55 15.50
N LEU A 69 -15.69 -0.63 15.20
CA LEU A 69 -16.34 -1.93 15.44
C LEU A 69 -16.23 -2.42 16.90
N LEU A 70 -15.17 -1.99 17.61
CA LEU A 70 -14.96 -2.29 19.03
C LEU A 70 -15.52 -1.18 19.95
N GLY A 71 -16.10 -0.12 19.36
CA GLY A 71 -16.71 1.00 20.06
C GLY A 71 -18.23 0.86 20.17
N TYR A 72 -18.67 0.35 21.32
CA TYR A 72 -20.03 0.23 21.87
C TYR A 72 -20.88 -1.00 21.50
#